data_AF-A0A066TVI9-F1
#
_entry.id   AF-A0A066TVI9-F1
#
_cell.length_a   1.000
_cell.length_b   1.000
_cell.length_c   1.000
_cell.angle_alpha   90.00
_cell.angle_beta   90.00
_cell.angle_gamma   90.00
#
_symmetry.space_group_name_H-M   'P 1'
#
loop_
_entity.id
_entity.type
_entity.pdbx_description
1 polymer ?
#
loop_
_entity_poly.entity_id
_entity_poly.type
_entity_poly.pdbx_seq_one_letter_code
_entity_poly.pdbx_strand_id
1 'polypeptide(L)'
;MPVDPRLPGEPTMLEVGSTRLWLGRRGVRVWLPTRLLALRIGARGFGLPNRPVQIVIGVVVGWVFSRLTAVLDVPGRGAAVAVAFAVVQLVRWRRVQHRERLAERLVPAGPPLPLRAGARQVGWAYLSAVAVTFVGGAVLCAATFLVAPRFGDYRYPLWVDIALSTAALAGCAGAAAVVLGKALRSPVIAEDETSRLVDAVLRGEDVYRYTRCAVYALFAVPVLMMAWQPPVLLELAAWGYVAVVAALELTGWLLQRHRYRRLPPGFYGR
;
A
#
# COMPACT_ATOMS: atom_id res chain seq x y z
N MET A 1 21.72 20.01 -17.03
CA MET A 1 22.72 19.67 -15.99
C MET A 1 23.25 18.29 -16.30
N PRO A 2 24.57 18.07 -16.26
CA PRO A 2 25.09 16.72 -16.16
C PRO A 2 24.68 16.19 -14.79
N VAL A 3 23.76 15.23 -14.78
CA VAL A 3 23.45 14.46 -13.58
C VAL A 3 24.68 13.59 -13.34
N ASP A 4 25.46 13.87 -12.29
CA ASP A 4 26.43 12.87 -11.83
C ASP A 4 25.67 11.87 -10.93
N PRO A 5 25.35 10.65 -11.42
CA PRO A 5 24.62 9.66 -10.64
C PRO A 5 25.38 9.19 -9.39
N ARG A 6 26.65 9.57 -9.24
CA ARG A 6 27.51 9.17 -8.12
C ARG A 6 27.36 10.07 -6.90
N LEU A 7 26.80 11.27 -7.04
CA LEU A 7 26.61 12.18 -5.91
C LEU A 7 25.33 11.85 -5.13
N PRO A 8 25.41 11.71 -3.79
CA PRO A 8 24.23 11.43 -2.97
C PRO A 8 23.23 12.60 -3.09
N GLY A 9 22.07 12.32 -3.69
CA GLY A 9 20.99 13.29 -3.87
C GLY A 9 20.86 13.84 -5.30
N GLU A 10 21.67 13.41 -6.26
CA GLU A 10 21.38 13.68 -7.68
C GLU A 10 20.36 12.64 -8.22
N PRO A 11 19.32 13.08 -8.97
CA PRO A 11 18.31 12.18 -9.51
C PRO A 11 18.87 11.39 -10.67
N THR A 12 18.81 10.07 -10.60
CA THR A 12 19.26 9.18 -11.68
C THR A 12 18.47 9.39 -12.98
N MET A 13 19.03 8.99 -14.13
CA MET A 13 18.32 9.05 -15.42
C MET A 13 16.97 8.30 -15.41
N LEU A 14 16.87 7.20 -14.65
CA LEU A 14 15.63 6.46 -14.46
C LEU A 14 14.61 7.27 -13.63
N GLU A 15 15.05 7.99 -12.60
CA GLU A 15 14.20 8.87 -11.79
C GLU A 15 13.69 10.06 -12.61
N VAL A 16 14.55 10.66 -13.46
CA VAL A 16 14.16 11.71 -14.41
C VAL A 16 13.14 11.20 -15.42
N GLY A 17 13.39 10.05 -16.06
CA GLY A 17 12.49 9.47 -17.06
C GLY A 17 11.13 9.07 -16.49
N SER A 18 11.11 8.43 -15.32
CA SER A 18 9.87 8.07 -14.61
C SER A 18 9.06 9.30 -14.21
N THR A 19 9.74 10.37 -13.77
CA THR A 19 9.10 11.64 -13.44
C THR A 19 8.48 12.30 -14.66
N ARG A 20 9.19 12.36 -15.80
CA ARG A 20 8.65 12.87 -17.07
C ARG A 20 7.41 12.08 -17.52
N LEU A 21 7.45 10.75 -17.43
CA LEU A 21 6.31 9.90 -17.77
C LEU A 21 5.11 10.15 -16.85
N TRP A 22 5.34 10.31 -15.55
CA TRP A 22 4.28 10.59 -14.57
C TRP A 22 3.64 11.97 -14.78
N LEU A 23 4.45 13.00 -15.07
CA LEU A 23 3.99 14.36 -15.42
C LEU A 23 3.24 14.36 -16.75
N GLY A 24 3.78 13.69 -17.78
CA GLY A 24 3.18 13.61 -19.11
C GLY A 24 1.80 12.95 -19.09
N ARG A 25 1.60 11.92 -18.26
CA ARG A 25 0.28 11.29 -18.05
C ARG A 25 -0.76 12.23 -17.42
N ARG A 26 -0.31 13.34 -16.83
CA ARG A 26 -1.15 14.38 -16.21
C ARG A 26 -1.23 15.66 -17.03
N GLY A 27 -0.75 15.61 -18.27
CA GLY A 27 -0.81 16.74 -19.21
C GLY A 27 0.35 17.72 -19.10
N VAL A 28 1.36 17.45 -18.27
CA VAL A 28 2.52 18.32 -18.09
C VAL A 28 3.70 17.79 -18.90
N ARG A 29 4.11 18.51 -19.94
CA ARG A 29 5.28 18.18 -20.76
C ARG A 29 6.47 19.00 -20.30
N VAL A 30 7.50 18.31 -19.82
CA VAL A 30 8.74 18.91 -19.32
C VAL A 30 9.91 18.13 -19.90
N TRP A 31 10.94 18.83 -20.35
CA TRP A 31 12.15 18.22 -20.86
C TRP A 31 13.02 17.69 -19.71
N LEU A 32 13.19 18.51 -18.67
CA LEU A 32 13.96 18.24 -17.47
C LEU A 32 13.19 18.68 -16.21
N PRO A 33 12.61 17.73 -15.44
CA PRO A 33 11.95 18.03 -14.17
C PRO A 33 12.90 18.69 -13.17
N THR A 34 12.36 19.45 -12.21
CA THR A 34 13.18 19.95 -11.09
C THR A 34 13.81 18.80 -10.31
N ARG A 35 14.97 19.06 -9.71
CA ARG A 35 15.74 18.04 -8.95
C ARG A 35 14.89 17.40 -7.85
N LEU A 36 14.14 18.22 -7.12
CA LEU A 36 13.23 17.77 -6.07
C LEU A 36 12.15 16.83 -6.61
N LEU A 37 11.46 17.23 -7.69
CA LEU A 37 10.41 16.42 -8.30
C LEU A 37 10.96 15.10 -8.83
N ALA A 38 12.13 15.13 -9.48
CA ALA A 38 12.79 13.95 -10.01
C ALA A 38 13.11 12.92 -8.92
N LEU A 39 13.66 13.34 -7.78
CA LEU A 39 13.94 12.44 -6.65
C LEU A 39 12.66 11.86 -6.07
N ARG A 40 11.65 12.71 -5.81
CA ARG A 40 10.43 12.29 -5.12
C ARG A 40 9.57 11.38 -5.99
N ILE A 41 9.25 11.80 -7.21
CA ILE A 41 8.42 11.01 -8.13
C ILE A 41 9.21 9.78 -8.62
N GLY A 42 10.50 9.95 -8.90
CA GLY A 42 11.36 8.90 -9.42
C GLY A 42 11.59 7.75 -8.45
N ALA A 43 11.76 8.02 -7.15
CA ALA A 43 11.90 6.98 -6.13
C ALA A 43 10.71 6.02 -6.07
N ARG A 44 9.53 6.48 -6.48
CA ARG A 44 8.31 5.68 -6.56
C ARG A 44 8.26 4.85 -7.85
N GLY A 45 9.17 5.05 -8.81
CA GLY A 45 9.23 4.26 -10.04
C GLY A 45 7.94 4.32 -10.86
N PHE A 46 7.30 5.50 -10.92
CA PHE A 46 6.11 5.67 -11.75
C PHE A 46 6.47 5.52 -13.23
N GLY A 47 5.60 4.85 -14.00
CA GLY A 47 5.81 4.75 -15.44
C GLY A 47 6.82 3.69 -15.89
N LEU A 48 7.51 3.02 -14.97
CA LEU A 48 8.26 1.82 -15.34
C LEU A 48 7.28 0.71 -15.79
N PRO A 49 7.54 0.06 -16.94
CA PRO A 49 6.70 -1.00 -17.48
C PRO A 49 6.70 -2.28 -16.63
N ASN A 50 7.31 -2.28 -15.44
CA ASN A 50 7.45 -3.45 -14.57
C ASN A 50 6.18 -3.81 -13.78
N ARG A 51 5.01 -3.19 -14.05
CA ARG A 51 3.75 -3.60 -13.39
C ARG A 51 3.30 -5.04 -13.69
N PRO A 52 3.26 -5.52 -14.95
CA PRO A 52 2.92 -6.90 -15.22
C PRO A 52 4.00 -7.84 -14.67
N VAL A 53 5.30 -7.51 -14.80
CA VAL A 53 6.37 -8.34 -14.22
C VAL A 53 6.26 -8.45 -12.70
N GLN A 54 5.96 -7.37 -11.97
CA GLN A 54 5.76 -7.42 -10.52
C GLN A 54 4.48 -8.17 -10.13
N ILE A 55 3.42 -8.05 -10.94
CA ILE A 55 2.18 -8.83 -10.74
C ILE A 55 2.49 -10.30 -10.98
N VAL A 56 3.16 -10.65 -12.08
CA VAL A 56 3.56 -12.03 -12.41
C VAL A 56 4.48 -12.60 -11.34
N ILE A 57 5.52 -11.88 -10.92
CA ILE A 57 6.39 -12.31 -9.81
C ILE A 57 5.56 -12.50 -8.54
N GLY A 58 4.65 -11.58 -8.22
CA GLY A 58 3.77 -11.70 -7.06
C GLY A 58 2.85 -12.92 -7.14
N VAL A 59 2.26 -13.19 -8.30
CA VAL A 59 1.40 -14.34 -8.56
C VAL A 59 2.19 -15.64 -8.49
N VAL A 60 3.37 -15.70 -9.12
CA VAL A 60 4.24 -16.88 -9.11
C VAL A 60 4.75 -17.16 -7.70
N VAL A 61 5.27 -16.15 -6.99
CA VAL A 61 5.73 -16.30 -5.60
C VAL A 61 4.56 -16.70 -4.69
N GLY A 62 3.40 -16.07 -4.85
CA GLY A 62 2.19 -16.42 -4.10
C GLY A 62 1.71 -17.85 -4.36
N TRP A 63 1.73 -18.29 -5.63
CA TRP A 63 1.38 -19.65 -6.03
C TRP A 63 2.38 -20.68 -5.49
N VAL A 64 3.69 -20.44 -5.66
CA VAL A 64 4.75 -21.31 -5.12
C VAL A 64 4.63 -21.41 -3.60
N PHE A 65 4.44 -20.28 -2.92
CA PHE A 65 4.30 -20.23 -1.47
C PHE A 65 3.02 -20.95 -1.00
N SER A 66 1.90 -20.75 -1.70
CA SER A 66 0.64 -21.46 -1.43
C SER A 66 0.79 -22.98 -1.61
N ARG A 67 1.48 -23.43 -2.66
CA ARG A 67 1.74 -24.86 -2.89
C ARG A 67 2.69 -25.44 -1.85
N LEU A 68 3.76 -24.73 -1.52
CA LEU A 68 4.72 -25.14 -0.50
C LEU A 68 4.04 -25.29 0.87
N THR A 69 3.25 -24.29 1.27
CA THR A 69 2.50 -24.32 2.55
C THR A 69 1.42 -25.38 2.57
N ALA A 70 0.78 -25.68 1.43
CA ALA A 70 -0.19 -26.77 1.32
C ALA A 70 0.47 -28.16 1.46
N VAL A 71 1.68 -28.35 0.93
CA VAL A 71 2.42 -29.62 1.05
C VAL A 71 2.96 -29.80 2.48
N LEU A 72 3.43 -28.72 3.10
CA LEU A 72 4.01 -28.76 4.45
C LEU A 72 2.95 -28.75 5.58
N ASP A 73 1.68 -28.55 5.25
CA ASP A 73 0.55 -28.47 6.18
C ASP A 73 0.81 -27.50 7.35
N VAL A 74 1.37 -26.32 7.04
CA VAL A 74 1.79 -25.34 8.05
C VAL A 74 0.57 -24.52 8.49
N PRO A 75 0.28 -24.40 9.80
CA PRO A 75 -0.79 -23.52 10.27
C PRO A 75 -0.45 -22.06 9.95
N GLY A 76 -1.45 -21.23 9.67
CA GLY A 76 -1.23 -19.82 9.39
C GLY A 76 -0.70 -19.53 7.99
N ARG A 77 -0.96 -20.38 6.99
CA ARG A 77 -0.51 -20.11 5.59
C ARG A 77 -0.98 -18.75 5.06
N GLY A 78 -2.24 -18.39 5.30
CA GLY A 78 -2.80 -17.08 4.93
C GLY A 78 -2.13 -15.95 5.70
N ALA A 79 -1.94 -16.16 7.01
CA ALA A 79 -1.22 -15.25 7.89
C ALA A 79 0.21 -14.97 7.38
N ALA A 80 0.95 -16.01 6.98
CA ALA A 80 2.29 -15.89 6.45
C ALA A 80 2.34 -15.12 5.12
N VAL A 81 1.39 -15.36 4.20
CA VAL A 81 1.28 -14.59 2.95
C VAL A 81 0.99 -13.11 3.24
N ALA A 82 0.06 -12.83 4.16
CA ALA A 82 -0.30 -11.46 4.56
C ALA A 82 0.91 -10.71 5.15
N VAL A 83 1.65 -11.36 6.07
CA VAL A 83 2.87 -10.81 6.68
C VAL A 83 3.97 -10.59 5.64
N ALA A 84 4.22 -11.56 4.76
CA ALA A 84 5.21 -11.43 3.69
C ALA A 84 4.87 -10.24 2.77
N PHE A 85 3.61 -10.10 2.40
CA PHE A 85 3.13 -8.96 1.61
C PHE A 85 3.36 -7.62 2.36
N ALA A 86 2.99 -7.55 3.64
CA ALA A 86 3.22 -6.36 4.47
C ALA A 86 4.71 -5.99 4.56
N VAL A 87 5.59 -6.98 4.75
CA VAL A 87 7.05 -6.77 4.79
C VAL A 87 7.57 -6.23 3.46
N VAL A 88 7.18 -6.84 2.33
CA VAL A 88 7.57 -6.35 1.00
C VAL A 88 7.13 -4.90 0.80
N GLN A 89 5.92 -4.55 1.20
CA GLN A 89 5.41 -3.19 1.07
C GLN A 89 6.13 -2.21 1.99
N LEU A 90 6.44 -2.60 3.23
CA LEU A 90 7.24 -1.79 4.15
C LEU A 90 8.67 -1.59 3.65
N VAL A 91 9.32 -2.61 3.07
CA VAL A 91 10.66 -2.48 2.49
C VAL A 91 10.64 -1.50 1.31
N ARG A 92 9.65 -1.61 0.42
CA ARG A 92 9.47 -0.66 -0.68
C ARG A 92 9.23 0.75 -0.17
N TRP A 93 8.38 0.90 0.84
CA TRP A 93 8.12 2.18 1.49
C TRP A 93 9.39 2.77 2.11
N ARG A 94 10.18 1.98 2.84
CA ARG A 94 11.46 2.42 3.43
C ARG A 94 12.44 2.93 2.37
N ARG A 95 12.50 2.30 1.19
CA ARG A 95 13.33 2.77 0.07
C ARG A 95 12.88 4.14 -0.44
N VAL A 96 11.56 4.36 -0.57
CA VAL A 96 11.01 5.68 -0.92
C VAL A 96 11.32 6.70 0.17
N GLN A 97 11.12 6.36 1.43
CA GLN A 97 11.42 7.24 2.56
C GLN A 97 12.89 7.64 2.63
N HIS A 98 13.82 6.74 2.30
CA HIS A 98 15.24 7.08 2.22
C HIS A 98 15.51 8.16 1.17
N ARG A 99 14.85 8.05 0.00
CA ARG A 99 14.94 9.07 -1.06
C ARG A 99 14.25 10.38 -0.69
N GLU A 100 13.14 10.32 0.06
CA GLU A 100 12.50 11.54 0.59
C GLU A 100 13.39 12.29 1.57
N ARG A 101 14.13 11.60 2.44
CA ARG A 101 15.11 12.26 3.33
C ARG A 101 16.23 12.97 2.57
N LEU A 102 16.60 12.49 1.39
CA LEU A 102 17.56 13.20 0.53
C LEU A 102 16.91 14.45 -0.08
N ALA A 103 15.64 14.37 -0.46
CA ALA A 103 14.87 15.52 -0.93
C ALA A 103 14.66 16.58 0.18
N GLU A 104 14.44 16.18 1.44
CA GLU A 104 14.36 17.07 2.61
C GLU A 104 15.67 17.85 2.86
N ARG A 105 16.82 17.36 2.38
CA ARG A 105 18.08 18.10 2.49
C ARG A 105 18.23 19.21 1.46
N LEU A 106 17.46 19.15 0.37
CA LEU A 106 17.49 20.15 -0.69
C LEU A 106 16.61 21.36 -0.36
N VAL A 107 15.59 21.16 0.48
CA VAL A 107 14.56 22.16 0.78
C VAL A 107 14.19 22.06 2.25
N PRO A 108 14.17 23.18 3.00
CA PRO A 108 13.73 23.16 4.39
C PRO A 108 12.31 22.58 4.49
N ALA A 109 12.13 21.61 5.38
CA ALA A 109 10.85 20.96 5.61
C ALA A 109 9.84 21.99 6.15
N GLY A 110 8.68 22.10 5.50
CA GLY A 110 7.59 22.93 5.98
C GLY A 110 6.90 22.33 7.22
N PRO A 111 5.96 23.06 7.85
CA PRO A 111 5.19 22.52 8.96
C PRO A 111 4.40 21.26 8.55
N PRO A 112 4.17 20.32 9.47
CA PRO A 112 3.31 19.17 9.20
C PRO A 112 1.88 19.64 8.88
N LEU A 113 1.20 18.95 7.97
CA LEU A 113 -0.19 19.26 7.70
C LEU A 113 -1.07 18.96 8.91
N PRO A 114 -2.14 19.74 9.13
CA PRO A 114 -3.18 19.33 10.06
C PRO A 114 -3.79 18.00 9.61
N LEU A 115 -4.07 17.11 10.56
CA LEU A 115 -4.55 15.74 10.28
C LEU A 115 -5.77 15.72 9.36
N ARG A 116 -6.68 16.69 9.52
CA ARG A 116 -7.88 16.82 8.68
C ARG A 116 -7.54 17.10 7.21
N ALA A 117 -6.48 17.86 6.93
CA ALA A 117 -6.02 18.12 5.56
C ALA A 117 -5.37 16.87 4.96
N GLY A 118 -4.51 16.18 5.72
CA GLY A 118 -3.93 14.90 5.30
C GLY A 118 -5.01 13.84 5.01
N ALA A 119 -6.01 13.72 5.88
CA ALA A 119 -7.13 12.79 5.70
C ALA A 119 -7.95 13.10 4.43
N ARG A 120 -8.14 14.39 4.11
CA ARG A 120 -8.79 14.82 2.86
C ARG A 120 -7.97 14.49 1.61
N GLN A 121 -6.63 14.50 1.70
CA GLN A 121 -5.74 14.14 0.59
C GLN A 121 -5.72 12.64 0.32
N VAL A 122 -5.78 11.81 1.39
CA VAL A 122 -5.88 10.34 1.28
C VAL A 122 -7.29 9.92 0.81
N GLY A 123 -8.31 10.63 1.28
CA GLY A 123 -9.71 10.38 0.95
C GLY A 123 -10.41 9.50 1.98
N TRP A 124 -11.62 9.91 2.37
CA TRP A 124 -12.43 9.21 3.38
C TRP A 124 -12.79 7.78 2.99
N ALA A 125 -13.06 7.52 1.71
CA ALA A 125 -13.38 6.18 1.22
C ALA A 125 -12.25 5.17 1.53
N TYR A 126 -10.98 5.58 1.37
CA TYR A 126 -9.85 4.73 1.69
C TYR A 126 -9.66 4.56 3.20
N LEU A 127 -9.83 5.63 3.99
CA LEU A 127 -9.79 5.52 5.45
C LEU A 127 -10.87 4.58 5.98
N SER A 128 -12.07 4.61 5.39
CA SER A 128 -13.13 3.65 5.64
C SER A 128 -12.71 2.24 5.23
N ALA A 129 -12.08 2.05 4.08
CA ALA A 129 -11.55 0.75 3.66
C ALA A 129 -10.55 0.18 4.69
N VAL A 130 -9.61 1.01 5.18
CA VAL A 130 -8.65 0.63 6.24
C VAL A 130 -9.38 0.20 7.52
N ALA A 131 -10.31 1.04 7.98
CA ALA A 131 -11.06 0.77 9.21
C ALA A 131 -11.88 -0.52 9.10
N VAL A 132 -12.65 -0.67 8.02
CA VAL A 132 -13.44 -1.87 7.74
C VAL A 132 -12.52 -3.09 7.64
N THR A 133 -11.38 -2.98 6.97
CA THR A 133 -10.43 -4.10 6.83
C THR A 133 -10.00 -4.63 8.19
N PHE A 134 -9.46 -3.79 9.06
CA PHE A 134 -8.88 -4.27 10.30
C PHE A 134 -9.93 -4.56 11.39
N VAL A 135 -10.97 -3.72 11.51
CA VAL A 135 -12.07 -3.97 12.48
C VAL A 135 -12.93 -5.14 12.03
N GLY A 136 -13.36 -5.17 10.77
CA GLY A 136 -14.15 -6.27 10.22
C GLY A 136 -13.36 -7.59 10.18
N GLY A 137 -12.06 -7.53 9.88
CA GLY A 137 -11.18 -8.70 9.97
C GLY A 137 -11.09 -9.25 11.40
N ALA A 138 -10.98 -8.38 12.41
CA ALA A 138 -10.95 -8.79 13.80
C ALA A 138 -12.27 -9.43 14.25
N VAL A 139 -13.41 -8.86 13.82
CA VAL A 139 -14.74 -9.42 14.06
C VAL A 139 -14.88 -10.80 13.39
N LEU A 140 -14.41 -10.97 12.16
CA LEU A 140 -14.42 -12.27 11.48
C LEU A 140 -13.51 -13.29 12.16
N CYS A 141 -12.32 -12.90 12.62
CA CYS A 141 -11.47 -13.79 13.42
C CYS A 141 -12.17 -14.26 14.69
N ALA A 142 -12.83 -13.34 15.42
CA ALA A 142 -13.59 -13.67 16.62
C ALA A 142 -14.78 -14.60 16.32
N ALA A 143 -15.56 -14.31 15.27
CA ALA A 143 -16.65 -15.16 14.83
C ALA A 143 -16.17 -16.57 14.44
N THR A 144 -15.04 -16.65 13.72
CA THR A 144 -14.40 -17.92 13.35
C THR A 144 -14.01 -18.70 14.60
N PHE A 145 -13.44 -18.04 15.61
CA PHE A 145 -13.08 -18.67 16.88
C PHE A 145 -14.27 -19.27 17.64
N LEU A 146 -15.42 -18.60 17.60
CA LEU A 146 -16.62 -19.07 18.30
C LEU A 146 -17.28 -20.27 17.60
N VAL A 147 -17.19 -20.32 16.27
CA VAL A 147 -17.88 -21.33 15.44
C VAL A 147 -16.96 -22.51 15.08
N ALA A 148 -15.65 -22.32 15.21
CA ALA A 148 -14.62 -23.32 14.96
C ALA A 148 -14.91 -24.64 15.68
N PRO A 149 -14.87 -25.79 14.98
CA PRO A 149 -14.98 -27.09 15.63
C PRO A 149 -13.84 -27.27 16.63
N ARG A 150 -14.20 -27.64 17.87
CA ARG A 150 -13.22 -27.86 18.95
C ARG A 150 -12.42 -29.15 18.79
N PHE A 151 -12.97 -30.11 18.05
CA PHE A 151 -12.38 -31.41 17.77
C PHE A 151 -12.46 -31.67 16.26
N GLY A 152 -11.35 -32.10 15.67
CA GLY A 152 -11.26 -32.47 14.27
C GLY A 152 -9.89 -33.09 13.97
N ASP A 153 -9.82 -33.89 12.90
CA ASP A 153 -8.60 -34.59 12.47
C ASP A 153 -7.59 -33.65 11.77
N TYR A 154 -7.31 -32.51 12.41
CA TYR A 154 -6.29 -31.57 11.96
C TYR A 154 -4.99 -31.85 12.68
N ARG A 155 -3.87 -31.81 11.95
CA ARG A 155 -2.52 -31.96 12.51
C ARG A 155 -2.22 -30.96 13.63
N TYR A 156 -2.86 -29.79 13.56
CA TYR A 156 -2.75 -28.73 14.55
C TYR A 156 -4.13 -28.26 15.01
N PRO A 157 -4.27 -27.81 16.27
CA PRO A 157 -5.52 -27.25 16.75
C PRO A 157 -5.92 -25.99 15.97
N LEU A 158 -7.20 -25.88 15.60
CA LEU A 158 -7.72 -24.76 14.81
C LEU A 158 -7.51 -23.39 15.47
N TRP A 159 -7.48 -23.33 16.80
CA TRP A 159 -7.21 -22.11 17.55
C TRP A 159 -5.81 -21.54 17.25
N VAL A 160 -4.83 -22.38 16.91
CA VAL A 160 -3.47 -21.93 16.53
C VAL A 160 -3.53 -21.12 15.24
N ASP A 161 -4.26 -21.62 14.24
CA ASP A 161 -4.37 -20.95 12.95
C ASP A 161 -5.17 -19.64 13.04
N ILE A 162 -6.22 -19.62 13.87
CA ILE A 162 -6.97 -18.38 14.19
C ILE A 162 -6.07 -17.37 14.91
N ALA A 163 -5.27 -17.82 15.89
CA ALA A 163 -4.35 -16.96 16.62
C ALA A 163 -3.27 -16.37 15.69
N LEU A 164 -2.70 -17.18 14.80
CA LEU A 164 -1.72 -16.74 13.80
C LEU A 164 -2.34 -15.73 12.82
N SER A 165 -3.56 -15.99 12.35
CA SER A 165 -4.28 -15.07 11.45
C SER A 165 -4.60 -13.74 12.16
N THR A 166 -5.00 -13.79 13.42
CA THR A 166 -5.25 -12.59 14.25
C THR A 166 -3.97 -11.79 14.48
N ALA A 167 -2.86 -12.47 14.82
CA ALA A 167 -1.56 -11.83 14.98
C ALA A 167 -1.05 -11.20 13.67
N ALA A 168 -1.22 -11.88 12.54
CA ALA A 168 -0.89 -11.36 11.23
C ALA A 168 -1.75 -10.14 10.86
N LEU A 169 -3.05 -10.17 11.16
CA LEU A 169 -3.95 -9.02 10.95
C LEU A 169 -3.47 -7.80 11.76
N ALA A 170 -3.11 -7.99 13.03
CA ALA A 170 -2.55 -6.94 13.87
C ALA A 170 -1.21 -6.40 13.33
N GLY A 171 -0.32 -7.28 12.89
CA GLY A 171 0.93 -6.90 12.24
C GLY A 171 0.72 -6.10 10.95
N CYS A 172 -0.23 -6.52 10.11
CA CYS A 172 -0.62 -5.80 8.89
C CYS A 172 -1.25 -4.45 9.21
N ALA A 173 -2.05 -4.35 10.28
CA ALA A 173 -2.61 -3.09 10.77
C ALA A 173 -1.50 -2.13 11.21
N GLY A 174 -0.51 -2.63 11.95
CA GLY A 174 0.67 -1.86 12.35
C GLY A 174 1.48 -1.37 11.15
N ALA A 175 1.74 -2.24 10.18
CA ALA A 175 2.41 -1.88 8.92
C ALA A 175 1.64 -0.79 8.16
N ALA A 176 0.32 -0.93 8.06
CA ALA A 176 -0.53 0.07 7.42
C ALA A 176 -0.55 1.41 8.17
N ALA A 177 -0.61 1.36 9.50
CA ALA A 177 -0.56 2.54 10.36
C ALA A 177 0.77 3.31 10.22
N VAL A 178 1.90 2.62 10.03
CA VAL A 178 3.21 3.26 9.79
C VAL A 178 3.20 4.06 8.48
N VAL A 179 2.69 3.48 7.39
CA VAL A 179 2.60 4.15 6.09
C VAL A 179 1.60 5.30 6.14
N LEU A 180 0.39 5.03 6.64
CA LEU A 180 -0.69 6.01 6.73
C LEU A 180 -0.33 7.16 7.67
N GLY A 181 0.21 6.86 8.85
CA GLY A 181 0.65 7.86 9.81
C GLY A 181 1.72 8.79 9.23
N LYS A 182 2.67 8.24 8.47
CA LYS A 182 3.65 9.07 7.74
C LYS A 182 3.01 9.91 6.63
N ALA A 183 2.13 9.34 5.80
CA ALA A 183 1.45 10.10 4.76
C ALA A 183 0.61 11.27 5.31
N LEU A 184 -0.06 11.06 6.45
CA LEU A 184 -0.91 12.04 7.11
C LEU A 184 -0.13 13.13 7.86
N ARG A 185 1.06 12.81 8.39
CA ARG A 185 1.82 13.69 9.28
C ARG A 185 3.15 14.19 8.73
N SER A 186 3.60 13.72 7.57
CA SER A 186 4.89 14.16 7.02
C SER A 186 4.87 15.67 6.75
N PRO A 187 6.01 16.35 6.94
CA PRO A 187 6.14 17.77 6.58
C PRO A 187 5.97 17.96 5.08
N VAL A 188 5.48 19.13 4.66
CA VAL A 188 5.42 19.48 3.24
C VAL A 188 6.83 19.72 2.72
N ILE A 189 7.24 19.00 1.69
CA ILE A 189 8.53 19.19 1.01
C ILE A 189 8.25 19.82 -0.36
N ALA A 190 8.37 21.14 -0.44
CA ALA A 190 8.05 21.91 -1.64
C ALA A 190 8.90 23.19 -1.75
N GLU A 191 9.49 23.43 -2.92
CA GLU A 191 10.18 24.70 -3.26
C GLU A 191 9.18 25.80 -3.60
N ASP A 192 8.08 25.43 -4.26
CA ASP A 192 7.09 26.32 -4.84
C ASP A 192 5.67 25.73 -4.70
N GLU A 193 4.67 26.49 -5.15
CA GLU A 193 3.27 26.06 -5.10
C GLU A 193 3.03 24.77 -5.91
N THR A 194 3.77 24.59 -7.01
CA THR A 194 3.60 23.40 -7.87
C THR A 194 4.12 22.13 -7.19
N SER A 195 5.27 22.23 -6.51
CA SER A 195 5.84 21.14 -5.71
C SER A 195 4.94 20.78 -4.54
N ARG A 196 4.27 21.77 -3.93
CA ARG A 196 3.28 21.55 -2.85
C ARG A 196 2.08 20.76 -3.34
N LEU A 197 1.60 21.05 -4.55
CA LEU A 197 0.50 20.31 -5.16
C LEU A 197 0.92 18.88 -5.51
N VAL A 198 2.13 18.69 -6.04
CA VAL A 198 2.67 17.34 -6.28
C VAL A 198 2.80 16.56 -4.97
N ASP A 199 3.29 17.18 -3.90
CA ASP A 199 3.37 16.57 -2.57
C ASP A 199 2.01 16.01 -2.11
N ALA A 200 0.95 16.81 -2.25
CA ALA A 200 -0.41 16.39 -1.91
C ALA A 200 -0.88 15.18 -2.74
N VAL A 201 -0.59 15.16 -4.04
CA VAL A 201 -0.93 14.03 -4.93
C VAL A 201 -0.16 12.78 -4.51
N LEU A 202 1.14 12.91 -4.27
CA LEU A 202 2.02 11.79 -3.93
C LEU A 202 1.63 11.12 -2.62
N ARG A 203 1.28 11.89 -1.58
CA ARG A 203 0.81 11.34 -0.30
C ARG A 203 -0.42 10.46 -0.48
N GLY A 204 -1.38 10.93 -1.26
CA GLY A 204 -2.56 10.16 -1.57
C GLY A 204 -2.21 8.89 -2.34
N GLU A 205 -1.44 8.99 -3.42
CA GLU A 205 -1.03 7.83 -4.23
C GLU A 205 -0.21 6.78 -3.45
N ASP A 206 0.65 7.21 -2.53
CA ASP A 206 1.51 6.32 -1.75
C ASP A 206 0.70 5.37 -0.89
N VAL A 207 -0.36 5.87 -0.26
CA VAL A 207 -1.24 5.08 0.59
C VAL A 207 -1.94 3.98 -0.22
N TYR A 208 -2.49 4.26 -1.41
CA TYR A 208 -3.05 3.20 -2.26
C TYR A 208 -1.99 2.22 -2.80
N ARG A 209 -0.72 2.64 -2.84
CA ARG A 209 0.35 1.83 -3.43
C ARG A 209 1.00 0.88 -2.43
N TYR A 210 1.26 1.35 -1.23
CA TYR A 210 2.00 0.62 -0.19
C TYR A 210 1.06 -0.01 0.85
N THR A 211 -0.21 0.40 0.89
CA THR A 211 -1.21 -0.16 1.80
C THR A 211 -2.47 -0.59 1.03
N ARG A 212 -2.45 -1.80 0.48
CA ARG A 212 -3.61 -2.38 -0.23
C ARG A 212 -4.47 -3.17 0.75
N CYS A 213 -5.56 -2.56 1.18
CA CYS A 213 -6.42 -3.08 2.23
C CYS A 213 -7.14 -4.36 1.81
N ALA A 214 -7.60 -4.43 0.56
CA ALA A 214 -8.25 -5.61 -0.01
C ALA A 214 -7.35 -6.85 0.01
N VAL A 215 -6.03 -6.69 -0.15
CA VAL A 215 -5.08 -7.80 -0.06
C VAL A 215 -5.01 -8.33 1.37
N TYR A 216 -4.99 -7.44 2.37
CA TYR A 216 -5.02 -7.85 3.77
C TYR A 216 -6.35 -8.48 4.14
N ALA A 217 -7.48 -7.94 3.67
CA ALA A 217 -8.81 -8.51 3.88
C ALA A 217 -8.93 -9.94 3.32
N LEU A 218 -8.30 -10.22 2.18
CA LEU A 218 -8.33 -11.55 1.56
C LEU A 218 -7.49 -12.57 2.34
N PHE A 219 -6.25 -12.22 2.69
CA PHE A 219 -5.29 -13.21 3.23
C PHE A 219 -5.27 -13.30 4.76
N ALA A 220 -5.70 -12.26 5.46
CA ALA A 220 -5.70 -12.26 6.93
C ALA A 220 -7.00 -12.82 7.52
N VAL A 221 -8.02 -13.09 6.72
CA VAL A 221 -9.28 -13.68 7.20
C VAL A 221 -9.18 -15.21 7.20
N PRO A 222 -9.23 -15.86 8.37
CA PRO A 222 -9.02 -17.30 8.51
C PRO A 222 -10.06 -18.14 7.75
N VAL A 223 -11.32 -17.69 7.73
CA VAL A 223 -12.46 -18.39 7.06
C VAL A 223 -12.14 -18.75 5.61
N LEU A 224 -11.41 -17.90 4.88
CA LEU A 224 -11.13 -18.10 3.45
C LEU A 224 -9.88 -18.95 3.19
N MET A 225 -9.07 -19.18 4.23
CA MET A 225 -7.73 -19.76 4.10
C MET A 225 -7.57 -21.08 4.85
N MET A 226 -8.54 -21.44 5.70
CA MET A 226 -8.52 -22.66 6.48
C MET A 226 -8.94 -23.90 5.67
N ALA A 227 -8.54 -25.08 6.14
CA ALA A 227 -8.87 -26.36 5.51
C ALA A 227 -10.23 -26.94 5.94
N TRP A 228 -10.82 -26.43 7.03
CA TRP A 228 -12.15 -26.87 7.47
C TRP A 228 -13.25 -26.18 6.66
N GLN A 229 -14.41 -26.83 6.53
CA GLN A 229 -15.57 -26.24 5.86
C GLN A 229 -16.34 -25.34 6.84
N PRO A 230 -16.25 -24.00 6.71
CA PRO A 230 -17.05 -23.10 7.53
C PRO A 230 -18.54 -23.23 7.19
N PRO A 231 -19.46 -22.81 8.09
CA PRO A 231 -20.85 -22.68 7.73
C PRO A 231 -21.02 -21.74 6.53
N VAL A 232 -21.93 -22.09 5.61
CA VAL A 232 -22.18 -21.34 4.37
C VAL A 232 -22.41 -19.85 4.63
N LEU A 233 -23.16 -19.51 5.70
CA LEU A 233 -23.42 -18.12 6.08
C LEU A 233 -22.14 -17.35 6.46
N LEU A 234 -21.20 -17.99 7.15
CA LEU A 234 -19.93 -17.38 7.55
C LEU A 234 -19.02 -17.18 6.34
N GLU A 235 -19.00 -18.15 5.42
CA GLU A 235 -18.26 -18.04 4.17
C GLU A 235 -18.80 -16.90 3.29
N LEU A 236 -20.13 -16.84 3.10
CA LEU A 236 -20.78 -15.76 2.37
C LEU A 236 -20.52 -14.39 3.02
N ALA A 237 -20.55 -14.31 4.35
CA ALA A 237 -20.22 -13.09 5.09
C ALA A 237 -18.76 -12.67 4.87
N ALA A 238 -17.82 -13.62 4.87
CA ALA A 238 -16.41 -13.35 4.62
C ALA A 238 -16.18 -12.83 3.18
N TRP A 239 -16.81 -13.43 2.18
CA TRP A 239 -16.76 -12.94 0.80
C TRP A 239 -17.42 -11.56 0.62
N GLY A 240 -18.58 -11.35 1.25
CA GLY A 240 -19.25 -10.05 1.26
C GLY A 240 -18.38 -8.97 1.89
N TYR A 241 -17.70 -9.28 2.99
CA TYR A 241 -16.71 -8.39 3.62
C TYR A 241 -15.55 -8.04 2.68
N VAL A 242 -14.93 -9.03 2.02
CA VAL A 242 -13.84 -8.78 1.05
C VAL A 242 -14.33 -7.91 -0.10
N ALA A 243 -15.53 -8.18 -0.63
CA ALA A 243 -16.14 -7.39 -1.70
C ALA A 243 -16.37 -5.93 -1.28
N VAL A 244 -16.87 -5.69 -0.06
CA VAL A 244 -17.06 -4.34 0.49
C VAL A 244 -15.72 -3.60 0.63
N VAL A 245 -14.70 -4.25 1.18
CA VAL A 245 -13.35 -3.64 1.31
C VAL A 245 -12.79 -3.29 -0.06
N ALA A 246 -12.87 -4.23 -1.02
CA ALA A 246 -12.39 -4.01 -2.38
C ALA A 246 -13.15 -2.88 -3.09
N ALA A 247 -14.47 -2.80 -2.92
CA ALA A 247 -15.29 -1.74 -3.46
C ALA A 247 -14.93 -0.38 -2.87
N LEU A 248 -14.72 -0.27 -1.55
CA LEU A 248 -14.30 0.96 -0.90
C LEU A 248 -12.91 1.41 -1.35
N GLU A 249 -11.95 0.48 -1.43
CA GLU A 249 -10.59 0.78 -1.91
C GLU A 249 -10.61 1.23 -3.38
N LEU A 250 -11.34 0.52 -4.24
CA LEU A 250 -11.49 0.87 -5.65
C LEU A 250 -12.17 2.22 -5.83
N THR A 251 -13.24 2.49 -5.07
CA THR A 251 -13.95 3.77 -5.10
C THR A 251 -13.02 4.90 -4.67
N GLY A 252 -12.28 4.72 -3.57
CA GLY A 252 -11.26 5.68 -3.14
C GLY A 252 -10.23 5.95 -4.22
N TRP A 253 -9.70 4.89 -4.83
CA TRP A 253 -8.71 5.00 -5.91
C TRP A 253 -9.26 5.73 -7.14
N LEU A 254 -10.49 5.44 -7.56
CA LEU A 254 -11.14 6.10 -8.69
C LEU A 254 -11.38 7.59 -8.39
N LEU A 255 -11.86 7.92 -7.19
CA LEU A 255 -12.06 9.32 -6.76
C LEU A 255 -10.73 10.07 -6.71
N GLN A 256 -9.68 9.45 -6.15
CA GLN A 256 -8.32 9.99 -6.13
C GLN A 256 -7.82 10.27 -7.55
N ARG A 257 -7.95 9.27 -8.44
CA ARG A 257 -7.51 9.36 -9.82
C ARG A 257 -8.27 10.43 -10.60
N HIS A 258 -9.57 10.57 -10.34
CA HIS A 258 -10.40 11.60 -10.97
C HIS A 258 -9.98 12.99 -10.48
N ARG A 259 -9.84 13.18 -9.17
CA ARG A 259 -9.43 14.47 -8.55
C ARG A 259 -8.06 14.95 -9.03
N TYR A 260 -7.10 14.03 -9.19
CA TYR A 260 -5.71 14.36 -9.53
C TYR A 260 -5.31 13.90 -10.93
N ARG A 261 -6.28 13.85 -11.86
CA ARG A 261 -6.04 13.46 -13.26
C ARG A 261 -5.18 14.47 -14.00
N ARG A 262 -5.32 15.76 -13.69
CA ARG A 262 -4.57 16.87 -14.29
C ARG A 262 -3.86 17.63 -13.19
N LEU A 263 -2.65 18.07 -13.48
CA LEU A 263 -1.95 19.04 -12.65
C LEU A 263 -2.32 20.45 -13.13
N PRO A 264 -2.43 21.43 -12.23
CA PRO A 264 -2.62 22.82 -12.64
C PRO A 264 -1.38 23.33 -13.40
N PRO A 265 -1.51 24.42 -14.16
CA PRO A 265 -0.34 25.02 -14.83
C PRO A 265 0.67 25.52 -13.79
N GLY A 266 1.96 25.36 -14.10
CA GLY A 266 3.04 25.83 -13.24
C GLY A 266 4.43 25.35 -13.68
N PHE A 267 5.46 25.79 -12.98
CA PHE A 267 6.84 25.44 -13.27
C PHE A 267 7.22 24.07 -12.68
N TYR A 268 7.18 23.03 -13.52
CA TYR A 268 7.56 21.66 -13.14
C TYR A 268 9.00 21.30 -13.55
N GLY A 269 9.69 22.23 -14.20
CA GLY A 269 11.01 22.06 -14.81
C GLY A 269 11.11 22.78 -16.15
N ARG A 270 12.25 22.61 -16.83
CA ARG A 270 12.52 23.21 -18.16
C ARG A 270 12.17 22.25 -19.29
#